data_AF-A0AAD3MV94-F1
#
_entry.id   AF-A0AAD3MV94-F1
#
_cell.length_a   1.000
_cell.length_b   1.000
_cell.length_c   1.000
_cell.angle_alpha   90.00
_cell.angle_beta   90.00
_cell.angle_gamma   90.00
#
_symmetry.space_group_name_H-M   'P 1'
#
loop_
_entity.id
_entity.type
_entity.pdbx_description
1 polymer ?
#
loop_
_entity_poly.entity_id
_entity_poly.type
_entity_poly.pdbx_seq_one_letter_code
_entity_poly.pdbx_strand_id
1 'polypeptide(L)' 'MTIRNAIRDHGQRYRPRMACLKKAEKVLLEMQDPKTGVKSQPQRLVITTIPHAIAGEDIIAWLADRFE' A
#
# COMPACT_ATOMS: atom_id res chain seq x y z
N MET A 1 -30.72 -45.57 5.65
CA MET A 1 -29.60 -44.92 6.36
C MET A 1 -28.47 -44.72 5.35
N THR A 2 -28.49 -43.63 4.59
CA THR A 2 -27.42 -43.31 3.63
C THR A 2 -26.50 -42.29 4.28
N ILE A 3 -25.27 -42.72 4.51
CA ILE A 3 -24.17 -41.89 5.00
C ILE A 3 -23.91 -40.85 3.91
N ARG A 4 -24.55 -39.68 4.01
CA ARG A 4 -24.10 -38.49 3.30
C ARG A 4 -22.80 -38.11 3.98
N ASN A 5 -21.68 -38.61 3.44
CA ASN A 5 -20.37 -38.03 3.69
C ASN A 5 -20.48 -36.58 3.23
N ALA A 6 -20.85 -35.71 4.17
CA ALA A 6 -20.69 -34.28 4.03
C ALA A 6 -19.21 -34.10 3.76
N ILE A 7 -18.86 -33.85 2.50
CA ILE A 7 -17.58 -33.32 2.09
C ILE A 7 -17.43 -32.08 2.96
N ARG A 8 -16.67 -32.22 4.05
CA ARG A 8 -16.32 -31.12 4.92
C ARG A 8 -15.52 -30.21 4.02
N ASP A 9 -16.14 -29.13 3.61
CA ASP A 9 -15.51 -28.10 2.84
C ASP A 9 -14.41 -27.48 3.73
N HIS A 10 -13.22 -28.06 3.62
CA HIS A 10 -11.99 -27.56 4.23
C HIS A 10 -11.38 -26.42 3.39
N GLY A 11 -12.14 -25.86 2.44
CA GLY A 11 -11.71 -24.72 1.67
C GLY A 11 -11.53 -23.52 2.60
N GLN A 12 -10.35 -22.89 2.56
CA GLN A 12 -10.17 -21.56 3.15
C GLN A 12 -11.07 -20.56 2.41
N ARG A 13 -12.35 -20.51 2.78
CA ARG A 13 -13.35 -19.58 2.21
C ARG A 13 -13.19 -18.16 2.74
N TYR A 14 -12.42 -17.99 3.81
CA TYR A 14 -12.21 -16.69 4.45
C TYR A 14 -10.86 -16.12 4.05
N ARG A 15 -10.88 -14.85 3.66
CA ARG A 15 -9.64 -14.10 3.46
C ARG A 15 -8.87 -14.03 4.78
N PRO A 16 -7.56 -14.33 4.79
CA PRO A 16 -6.75 -14.21 5.99
C PRO A 16 -6.71 -12.76 6.47
N ARG A 17 -6.41 -12.57 7.76
CA ARG A 17 -6.27 -11.23 8.34
C ARG A 17 -5.06 -10.53 7.75
N MET A 18 -5.29 -9.40 7.07
CA MET A 18 -4.24 -8.58 6.46
C MET A 18 -3.70 -7.53 7.44
N ALA A 19 -3.15 -7.96 8.57
CA ALA A 19 -2.68 -7.05 9.64
C ALA A 19 -1.59 -6.08 9.18
N CYS A 20 -0.79 -6.45 8.17
CA CYS A 20 0.23 -5.60 7.58
C CYS A 20 -0.33 -4.36 6.87
N LEU A 21 -1.56 -4.41 6.35
CA LEU A 21 -2.15 -3.27 5.63
C LEU A 21 -2.35 -2.06 6.54
N LYS A 22 -2.73 -2.29 7.80
CA LYS A 22 -2.83 -1.19 8.80
C LYS A 22 -1.47 -0.55 9.08
N LYS A 23 -0.39 -1.34 9.04
CA LYS A 23 0.97 -0.81 9.21
C LYS A 23 1.40 -0.01 7.99
N ALA A 24 1.12 -0.52 6.78
CA ALA A 24 1.42 0.17 5.53
C ALA A 24 0.63 1.48 5.38
N GLU A 25 -0.66 1.47 5.73
CA GLU A 25 -1.53 2.66 5.72
C GLU A 25 -0.97 3.78 6.61
N LYS A 26 -0.47 3.44 7.81
CA LYS A 26 0.16 4.42 8.68
C LYS A 26 1.37 5.09 8.01
N VAL A 27 2.24 4.32 7.36
CA VAL A 27 3.40 4.86 6.64
C VAL A 27 2.96 5.75 5.47
N LEU A 28 1.94 5.34 4.72
CA LEU A 28 1.41 6.13 3.61
C LEU A 28 0.83 7.48 4.07
N LEU A 29 0.15 7.52 5.23
CA LEU A 29 -0.35 8.77 5.80
C LEU A 29 0.79 9.71 6.21
N GLU A 30 1.87 9.16 6.77
CA GLU A 30 3.07 9.95 7.11
C GLU A 30 3.75 10.50 5.85
N MET A 31 3.84 9.70 4.78
CA MET A 31 4.38 10.13 3.48
C MET A 31 3.54 11.25 2.83
N GLN A 32 2.27 11.40 3.19
CA GLN A 32 1.37 12.45 2.67
C GLN A 32 1.40 13.74 3.49
N ASP A 33 2.13 13.79 4.61
CA ASP A 33 2.20 14.99 5.42
C ASP A 33 2.79 16.17 4.61
N PRO A 34 2.12 17.33 4.55
CA PRO A 34 2.54 18.43 3.69
C PRO A 34 3.84 19.10 4.13
N LYS A 35 4.33 18.85 5.34
CA LYS A 35 5.56 19.45 5.89
C LYS A 35 6.72 18.46 5.92
N THR A 36 6.44 17.21 6.24
CA THR A 36 7.43 16.18 6.58
C THR A 36 7.35 14.93 5.69
N GLY A 37 6.31 14.83 4.86
CA GLY A 37 6.12 13.74 3.91
C GLY A 37 6.98 13.87 2.65
N VAL A 38 6.68 13.02 1.67
CA VAL A 38 7.42 12.97 0.41
C VAL A 38 7.01 14.14 -0.47
N LYS A 39 8.00 14.88 -0.98
CA LYS A 39 7.75 16.01 -1.87
C LYS A 39 7.16 15.53 -3.19
N SER A 40 6.12 16.23 -3.63
CA SER A 40 5.51 16.00 -4.94
C SER A 40 5.79 17.19 -5.86
N GLN A 41 5.86 16.93 -7.16
CA GLN A 41 6.08 17.95 -8.17
C GLN A 41 5.27 17.66 -9.45
N PRO A 42 4.91 18.68 -10.24
CA PRO A 42 4.29 18.45 -11.54
C PRO A 42 5.26 17.72 -12.48
N GLN A 43 4.87 16.55 -12.96
CA GLN A 43 5.64 15.82 -13.97
C GLN A 43 5.12 16.19 -15.36
N ARG A 44 5.94 16.92 -16.11
CA ARG A 44 5.65 17.28 -17.50
C ARG A 44 6.01 16.13 -18.43
N LEU A 45 5.03 15.66 -19.19
CA LEU A 45 5.19 14.71 -20.28
C LEU A 45 5.02 15.43 -21.62
N VAL A 46 5.15 14.70 -22.73
CA VAL A 46 5.11 15.28 -24.08
C VAL A 46 3.76 15.95 -24.39
N ILE A 47 2.65 15.38 -23.92
CA ILE A 47 1.28 15.84 -24.23
C ILE A 47 0.54 16.35 -23.00
N THR A 48 0.89 15.85 -21.82
CA THR A 48 0.14 16.08 -20.57
C THR A 48 1.06 16.44 -19.42
N THR A 49 0.51 17.00 -18.35
CA THR A 49 1.22 17.21 -17.08
C THR A 49 0.49 16.47 -15.98
N ILE A 50 1.21 15.63 -15.23
CA ILE A 50 0.67 14.92 -14.07
C ILE A 50 0.92 15.80 -12.84
N PRO A 51 -0.12 16.30 -12.16
CA PRO A 51 0.05 17.06 -10.94
C PRO A 51 0.48 16.14 -9.79
N HIS A 52 1.26 16.69 -8.84
CA HIS A 52 1.67 16.00 -7.61
C HIS A 52 2.31 14.62 -7.83
N ALA A 53 3.13 14.48 -8.87
CA ALA A 53 3.90 13.26 -9.08
C ALA A 53 5.04 13.14 -8.06
N ILE A 54 5.33 11.91 -7.66
CA ILE A 54 6.39 11.57 -6.72
C ILE A 54 7.37 10.63 -7.43
N ALA A 55 8.67 10.90 -7.34
CA ALA A 55 9.67 10.00 -7.90
C ALA A 55 9.95 8.83 -6.95
N GLY A 56 10.30 7.67 -7.51
CA GLY A 56 10.63 6.49 -6.70
C GLY A 56 11.85 6.69 -5.80
N GLU A 57 12.83 7.49 -6.24
CA GLU A 57 14.01 7.84 -5.44
C GLU A 57 13.63 8.63 -4.18
N ASP A 58 12.73 9.61 -4.30
CA ASP A 58 12.25 10.39 -3.15
C ASP A 58 11.56 9.51 -2.10
N ILE A 59 10.83 8.48 -2.55
CA ILE A 59 10.20 7.50 -1.66
C ILE A 59 11.25 6.68 -0.92
N ILE A 60 12.28 6.19 -1.61
CA ILE A 60 13.35 5.37 -1.00
C ILE A 60 14.15 6.22 -0.01
N ALA A 61 14.52 7.45 -0.39
CA ALA A 61 15.24 8.37 0.49
C ALA A 61 14.43 8.70 1.76
N TRP A 62 13.13 8.97 1.61
CA TRP A 62 12.26 9.24 2.76
C TRP A 62 12.09 8.01 3.66
N LEU A 63 11.94 6.81 3.09
CA LEU A 63 11.84 5.57 3.87
C LEU A 63 13.14 5.27 4.62
N ALA A 64 14.30 5.53 4.01
CA ALA A 64 15.59 5.38 4.67
C ALA A 64 15.68 6.34 5.87
N ASP A 65 15.44 7.64 5.68
CA ASP A 65 15.45 8.64 6.76
C ASP A 65 14.43 8.32 7.89
N ARG A 66 13.24 7.81 7.53
CA ARG A 66 12.19 7.48 8.50
C ARG A 66 12.52 6.26 9.37
N PHE A 67 13.27 5.28 8.84
CA PHE A 67 13.50 3.98 9.46
C PHE A 67 14.98 3.67 9.75
N GLU A 68 15.87 4.67 9.65
CA GLU A 68 17.24 4.59 10.17
C GLU A 68 17.32 4.20 11.65
#